data_AF-A0A8T5WMK0-F1
#
_entry.id   AF-A0A8T5WMK0-F1
#
_cell.length_a   1.000
_cell.length_b   1.000
_cell.length_c   1.000
_cell.angle_alpha   90.00
_cell.angle_beta   90.00
_cell.angle_gamma   90.00
#
_symmetry.space_group_name_H-M   'P 1'
#
loop_
_entity.id
_entity.type
_entity.pdbx_description
1 polymer ?
#
loop_
_entity_poly.entity_id
_entity_poly.type
_entity_poly.pdbx_seq_one_letter_code
_entity_poly.pdbx_strand_id
1 'polypeptide(L)'
;MKRVPMRSKDLQELLKSYSFEVEKKDLVEMADDKIVLINKKPCFFYYEKKLVPTLHVLQTHTLLKKIVVDMGAVKFLIGGADVMRPGVKEIDPSIQKEEFVVVVDMNNKKPLCVGVALFSAEDMEKQSTGKVIKNIHYVGDSIWKFI
;
A
#
# COMPACT_ATOMS: atom_id res chain seq x y z
N MET A 1 14.08 20.07 1.20
CA MET A 1 12.83 19.30 1.03
C MET A 1 11.67 20.17 1.48
N LYS A 2 10.64 20.36 0.64
CA LYS A 2 9.57 21.32 0.93
C LYS A 2 8.44 20.58 1.65
N ARG A 3 8.09 21.03 2.85
CA ARG A 3 6.91 20.56 3.59
C ARG A 3 5.87 21.67 3.63
N VAL A 4 4.63 21.34 3.31
CA VAL A 4 3.51 22.27 3.29
C VAL A 4 2.46 21.78 4.27
N PRO A 5 2.06 22.59 5.26
CA PRO A 5 0.98 22.23 6.16
C PRO A 5 -0.33 21.97 5.41
N MET A 6 -1.10 20.99 5.88
CA MET A 6 -2.43 20.66 5.38
C MET A 6 -3.41 20.63 6.55
N ARG A 7 -4.68 20.97 6.32
CA ARG A 7 -5.68 20.88 7.39
C ARG A 7 -6.09 19.42 7.60
N SER A 8 -6.15 18.99 8.86
CA SER A 8 -6.58 17.63 9.23
C SER A 8 -7.96 17.28 8.69
N LYS A 9 -8.89 18.25 8.62
CA LYS A 9 -10.24 18.06 8.05
C LYS A 9 -10.20 17.72 6.56
N ASP A 10 -9.34 18.39 5.79
CA ASP A 10 -9.22 18.17 4.35
C ASP A 10 -8.64 16.78 4.08
N LEU A 11 -7.65 16.36 4.88
CA LEU A 11 -7.10 15.01 4.80
C LEU A 11 -8.14 13.95 5.20
N GLN A 12 -8.87 14.17 6.30
CA GLN A 12 -9.91 13.24 6.74
C GLN A 12 -10.97 13.00 5.66
N GLU A 13 -11.30 14.04 4.88
CA GLU A 13 -12.24 13.92 3.76
C GLU A 13 -11.70 13.03 2.64
N LEU A 14 -10.41 13.14 2.30
CA LEU A 14 -9.77 12.27 1.32
C LEU A 14 -9.63 10.82 1.80
N LEU A 15 -9.57 10.62 3.11
CA LEU A 15 -9.40 9.29 3.73
C LEU A 15 -10.73 8.61 4.08
N LYS A 16 -11.90 9.16 3.71
CA LYS A 16 -13.22 8.56 3.99
C LYS A 16 -13.38 7.10 3.53
N SER A 17 -12.65 6.68 2.49
CA SER A 17 -12.64 5.30 2.00
C SER A 17 -11.82 4.35 2.87
N TYR A 18 -10.99 4.88 3.75
CA TYR A 18 -10.16 4.13 4.68
C TYR A 18 -10.74 4.24 6.08
N SER A 19 -10.71 3.15 6.84
CA SER A 19 -11.00 3.17 8.28
C SER A 19 -9.81 3.78 9.05
N PHE A 20 -9.49 5.04 8.76
CA PHE A 20 -8.39 5.80 9.34
C PHE A 20 -8.89 7.17 9.82
N GLU A 21 -8.61 7.50 11.08
CA GLU A 21 -9.02 8.76 11.70
C GLU A 21 -7.82 9.68 11.88
N VAL A 22 -8.00 10.95 11.54
CA VAL A 22 -7.05 12.04 11.74
C VAL A 22 -7.65 13.01 12.75
N GLU A 23 -6.97 13.20 13.87
CA GLU A 23 -7.43 14.11 14.90
C GLU A 23 -7.15 15.57 14.53
N LYS A 24 -7.95 16.50 15.07
CA LYS A 24 -7.73 17.95 14.88
C LYS A 24 -6.37 18.43 15.41
N LYS A 25 -5.82 17.73 16.40
CA LYS A 25 -4.51 18.04 17.01
C LYS A 25 -3.33 17.50 16.19
N ASP A 26 -3.59 16.60 15.23
CA ASP A 26 -2.53 15.98 14.46
C ASP A 26 -1.87 16.98 13.54
N LEU A 27 -0.53 16.98 13.53
CA LEU A 27 0.25 17.75 12.58
C LEU A 27 0.22 17.04 11.22
N VAL A 28 -0.45 17.64 10.24
CA VAL A 28 -0.52 17.12 8.88
C VAL A 28 0.33 17.98 7.94
N GLU A 29 1.27 17.33 7.25
CA GLU A 29 2.16 17.97 6.29
C GLU A 29 2.21 17.18 4.98
N MET A 30 2.24 17.87 3.86
CA MET A 30 2.55 17.28 2.56
C MET A 30 4.02 17.56 2.22
N ALA A 31 4.77 16.51 1.89
CA ALA A 31 6.17 16.60 1.53
C ALA A 31 6.39 16.25 0.06
N ASP A 32 7.13 17.13 -0.63
CA ASP A 32 7.45 17.04 -2.07
C ASP A 32 6.22 16.75 -2.97
N ASP A 33 5.06 17.29 -2.59
CA ASP A 33 3.76 17.13 -3.26
C ASP A 33 3.34 15.66 -3.47
N LYS A 34 3.95 14.73 -2.73
CA LYS A 34 3.78 13.29 -2.95
C LYS A 34 3.50 12.49 -1.68
N ILE A 35 4.04 12.88 -0.53
CA ILE A 35 3.93 12.10 0.72
C ILE A 35 3.15 12.90 1.76
N VAL A 36 2.17 12.28 2.39
CA VAL A 36 1.43 12.85 3.51
C VAL A 36 2.01 12.33 4.82
N LEU A 37 2.50 13.27 5.63
CA LEU A 37 2.99 13.04 6.97
C LEU A 37 1.89 13.34 7.99
N ILE A 38 1.69 12.46 8.96
CA ILE A 38 0.84 12.69 10.12
C ILE A 38 1.74 12.55 11.36
N ASN A 39 1.82 13.59 12.17
CA ASN A 39 2.73 13.66 13.31
C ASN A 39 4.18 13.29 12.95
N LYS A 40 4.66 13.85 11.82
CA LYS A 40 5.99 13.62 11.22
C LYS A 40 6.26 12.20 10.71
N LYS A 41 5.27 11.30 10.71
CA LYS A 41 5.40 9.94 10.17
C LYS A 41 4.79 9.86 8.77
N PRO A 42 5.45 9.22 7.79
CA PRO A 42 4.85 9.00 6.47
C PRO A 42 3.71 8.01 6.59
N CYS A 43 2.48 8.48 6.39
CA CYS A 43 1.27 7.66 6.53
C CYS A 43 0.68 7.32 5.17
N PHE A 44 0.60 8.28 4.25
CA PHE A 44 0.05 8.08 2.90
C PHE A 44 0.96 8.70 1.84
N PHE A 45 0.77 8.31 0.58
CA PHE A 45 1.40 8.96 -0.56
C PHE A 45 0.44 9.02 -1.75
N TYR A 46 0.68 9.93 -2.68
CA TYR A 46 -0.08 10.03 -3.91
C TYR A 46 0.46 9.08 -4.98
N TYR A 47 -0.44 8.27 -5.53
CA TYR A 47 -0.25 7.49 -6.75
C TYR A 47 -1.44 7.75 -7.67
N GLU A 48 -1.18 8.22 -8.90
CA GLU A 48 -2.25 8.55 -9.87
C GLU A 48 -3.40 9.38 -9.28
N LYS A 49 -3.05 10.42 -8.50
CA LYS A 49 -3.98 11.35 -7.82
C LYS A 49 -4.83 10.74 -6.69
N LYS A 50 -4.61 9.48 -6.32
CA LYS A 50 -5.26 8.83 -5.17
C LYS A 50 -4.27 8.70 -4.00
N LEU A 51 -4.77 8.82 -2.78
CA LEU A 51 -3.97 8.53 -1.58
C LEU A 51 -3.87 7.02 -1.38
N VAL A 52 -2.66 6.56 -1.12
CA VAL A 52 -2.32 5.16 -0.87
C VAL A 52 -1.64 5.05 0.49
N PRO A 53 -2.07 4.13 1.37
CA PRO A 53 -1.37 3.86 2.62
C PRO A 53 0.08 3.44 2.39
N THR A 54 1.00 3.99 3.18
CA THR A 54 2.39 3.51 3.22
C THR A 54 2.50 2.19 3.98
N LEU A 55 3.59 1.47 3.76
CA LEU A 55 3.89 0.27 4.55
C LEU A 55 4.10 0.57 6.04
N HIS A 56 4.42 1.81 6.43
CA HIS A 56 4.52 2.20 7.84
C HIS A 56 3.17 2.19 8.54
N VAL A 57 2.14 2.78 7.92
CA VAL A 57 0.80 2.77 8.53
C VAL A 57 0.17 1.38 8.48
N LEU A 58 0.47 0.59 7.43
CA LEU A 58 -0.05 -0.77 7.26
C LEU A 58 0.55 -1.80 8.25
N GLN A 59 1.63 -1.46 8.96
CA GLN A 59 2.15 -2.30 10.05
C GLN A 59 1.23 -2.30 11.28
N THR A 60 0.45 -1.24 11.47
CA THR A 60 -0.42 -1.07 12.65
C THR A 60 -1.90 -0.96 12.31
N HIS A 61 -2.24 -0.74 11.05
CA HIS A 61 -3.62 -0.56 10.58
C HIS A 61 -3.95 -1.52 9.44
N THR A 62 -5.16 -2.08 9.45
CA THR A 62 -5.69 -2.88 8.33
C THR A 62 -6.50 -1.98 7.42
N LEU A 63 -5.84 -1.38 6.42
CA LEU A 63 -6.46 -0.39 5.51
C LEU A 63 -6.64 -0.90 4.07
N LEU A 64 -5.98 -2.00 3.70
CA LEU A 64 -6.02 -2.58 2.37
C LEU A 64 -6.33 -4.08 2.46
N LYS A 65 -6.97 -4.60 1.41
CA LYS A 65 -7.15 -6.04 1.20
C LYS A 65 -5.81 -6.72 0.97
N LYS A 66 -5.71 -7.99 1.36
CA LYS A 66 -4.44 -8.71 1.42
C LYS A 66 -4.27 -9.67 0.25
N ILE A 67 -3.05 -9.72 -0.26
CA ILE A 67 -2.53 -10.81 -1.08
C ILE A 67 -1.42 -11.49 -0.28
N VAL A 68 -1.49 -12.80 -0.13
CA VAL A 68 -0.45 -13.57 0.57
C VAL A 68 0.45 -14.23 -0.46
N VAL A 69 1.76 -14.10 -0.27
CA VAL A 69 2.77 -14.74 -1.13
C VAL A 69 3.61 -15.75 -0.37
N ASP A 70 4.21 -16.68 -1.11
CA ASP A 70 5.23 -17.56 -0.53
C ASP A 70 6.54 -16.83 -0.20
N MET A 71 7.38 -17.52 0.58
CA MET A 71 8.68 -17.01 0.99
C MET A 71 9.65 -16.81 -0.20
N GLY A 72 9.45 -17.51 -1.31
CA GLY A 72 10.29 -17.39 -2.51
C GLY A 72 10.11 -16.05 -3.22
N ALA A 73 8.90 -15.49 -3.17
CA ALA A 73 8.58 -14.18 -3.74
C ALA A 73 9.19 -13.00 -2.96
N VAL A 74 9.39 -13.14 -1.64
CA VAL A 74 9.76 -12.04 -0.74
C VAL A 74 10.99 -11.27 -1.23
N LYS A 75 12.07 -11.97 -1.59
CA LYS A 75 13.33 -11.34 -2.03
C LYS A 75 13.17 -10.47 -3.29
N PHE A 76 12.22 -10.81 -4.16
CA PHE A 76 11.97 -10.06 -5.38
C PHE A 76 11.10 -8.83 -5.09
N LEU A 77 10.11 -8.96 -4.20
CA LEU A 77 9.22 -7.86 -3.85
C LEU A 77 9.94 -6.73 -3.11
N ILE A 78 10.86 -7.06 -2.20
CA ILE A 78 11.74 -6.06 -1.56
C ILE A 78 12.73 -5.42 -2.55
N GLY A 79 12.92 -6.03 -3.72
CA GLY A 79 13.67 -5.47 -4.84
C GLY A 79 12.84 -4.61 -5.79
N GLY A 80 11.54 -4.41 -5.49
CA GLY A 80 10.62 -3.62 -6.32
C GLY A 80 10.00 -4.38 -7.49
N ALA A 81 10.13 -5.71 -7.54
CA ALA A 81 9.46 -6.51 -8.56
C ALA A 81 7.93 -6.50 -8.39
N ASP A 82 7.23 -6.70 -9.49
CA ASP A 82 5.79 -6.95 -9.49
C ASP A 82 5.45 -8.33 -8.95
N VAL A 83 4.20 -8.52 -8.50
CA VAL A 83 3.75 -9.83 -8.00
C VAL A 83 3.29 -10.68 -9.17
N MET A 84 3.89 -11.88 -9.27
CA MET A 84 3.55 -12.88 -10.27
C MET A 84 2.59 -13.92 -9.66
N ARG A 85 1.60 -14.36 -10.42
CA ARG A 85 0.57 -15.31 -9.97
C ARG A 85 1.12 -16.58 -9.30
N PRO A 86 2.20 -17.22 -9.77
CA PRO A 86 2.74 -18.44 -9.14
C PRO A 86 3.17 -18.26 -7.68
N GLY A 87 3.59 -17.04 -7.31
CA GLY A 87 4.02 -16.71 -5.95
C GLY A 87 2.86 -16.43 -4.99
N VAL A 88 1.65 -16.23 -5.50
CA VAL A 88 0.45 -15.92 -4.70
C VAL A 88 -0.19 -17.19 -4.15
N LYS A 89 -0.45 -17.22 -2.84
CA LYS A 89 -1.01 -18.35 -2.09
C LYS A 89 -2.41 -18.11 -1.57
N GLU A 90 -2.74 -16.88 -1.19
CA GLU A 90 -4.09 -16.52 -0.77
C GLU A 90 -4.44 -15.16 -1.40
N ILE A 91 -5.69 -15.03 -1.85
CA ILE A 91 -6.25 -13.83 -2.45
C ILE A 91 -7.50 -13.48 -1.66
N ASP A 92 -7.62 -12.24 -1.20
CA ASP A 92 -8.89 -11.75 -0.65
C ASP A 92 -9.95 -11.76 -1.78
N PRO A 93 -11.04 -12.54 -1.64
CA PRO A 93 -12.00 -12.76 -2.72
C PRO A 93 -12.77 -11.50 -3.11
N SER A 94 -12.73 -10.45 -2.28
CA SER A 94 -13.40 -9.19 -2.55
C SER A 94 -12.57 -8.22 -3.40
N ILE A 95 -11.30 -8.54 -3.72
CA ILE A 95 -10.43 -7.66 -4.51
C ILE A 95 -10.99 -7.44 -5.91
N GLN A 96 -11.07 -6.18 -6.30
CA GLN A 96 -11.44 -5.75 -7.64
C GLN A 96 -10.23 -5.27 -8.44
N LYS A 97 -10.37 -5.25 -9.77
CA LYS A 97 -9.37 -4.69 -10.67
C LYS A 97 -9.13 -3.21 -10.33
N GLU A 98 -7.87 -2.77 -10.42
CA GLU A 98 -7.38 -1.41 -10.13
C GLU A 98 -7.47 -1.00 -8.65
N GLU A 99 -7.81 -1.94 -7.76
CA GLU A 99 -7.82 -1.70 -6.32
C GLU A 99 -6.40 -1.73 -5.75
N PHE A 100 -6.15 -0.89 -4.73
CA PHE A 100 -4.91 -0.95 -3.98
C PHE A 100 -4.95 -2.12 -3.00
N VAL A 101 -3.88 -2.91 -2.99
CA VAL A 101 -3.74 -4.09 -2.14
C VAL A 101 -2.41 -4.07 -1.41
N VAL A 102 -2.37 -4.73 -0.25
CA VAL A 102 -1.12 -4.99 0.48
C VAL A 102 -0.70 -6.44 0.27
N VAL A 103 0.58 -6.64 -0.04
CA VAL A 103 1.17 -7.97 -0.21
C VAL A 103 1.92 -8.33 1.06
N VAL A 104 1.63 -9.51 1.62
CA VAL A 104 2.21 -9.99 2.87
C VAL A 104 2.84 -11.38 2.70
N ASP A 105 3.82 -11.71 3.53
CA ASP A 105 4.40 -13.06 3.55
C ASP A 105 3.49 -14.08 4.25
N MET A 106 3.51 -15.33 3.81
CA MET A 106 2.69 -16.39 4.40
C MET A 106 2.99 -16.71 5.88
N ASN A 107 4.21 -16.42 6.37
CA ASN A 107 4.63 -16.83 7.72
C ASN A 107 4.27 -15.78 8.78
N ASN A 108 4.77 -14.55 8.59
CA ASN A 108 4.66 -13.46 9.55
C ASN A 108 3.55 -12.48 9.21
N LYS A 109 2.97 -12.59 8.00
CA LYS A 109 1.94 -11.70 7.46
C LYS A 109 2.38 -10.22 7.53
N LYS A 110 3.68 -9.96 7.40
CA LYS A 110 4.25 -8.61 7.40
C LYS A 110 4.03 -7.95 6.03
N PRO A 111 3.62 -6.67 5.98
CA PRO A 111 3.56 -5.91 4.73
C PRO A 111 4.91 -5.85 4.02
N LEU A 112 4.97 -6.29 2.77
CA LEU A 112 6.17 -6.31 1.93
C LEU A 112 6.14 -5.21 0.86
N CYS A 113 4.99 -5.09 0.20
CA CYS A 113 4.72 -4.04 -0.77
C CYS A 113 3.24 -3.69 -0.83
N VAL A 114 2.95 -2.51 -1.36
CA VAL A 114 1.63 -2.06 -1.77
C VAL A 114 1.62 -2.06 -3.29
N GLY A 115 0.51 -2.51 -3.86
CA GLY A 115 0.37 -2.63 -5.29
C GLY A 115 -1.03 -2.35 -5.80
N VAL A 116 -1.16 -2.30 -7.12
CA VAL A 116 -2.43 -2.18 -7.83
C VAL A 116 -2.80 -3.55 -8.40
N ALA A 117 -3.98 -4.05 -8.08
CA ALA A 117 -4.51 -5.27 -8.66
C ALA A 117 -4.76 -5.09 -10.17
N LEU A 118 -4.15 -5.94 -11.00
CA LEU A 118 -4.33 -5.89 -12.46
C LEU A 118 -5.56 -6.64 -12.95
N PHE A 119 -6.13 -7.46 -12.07
CA PHE A 119 -7.28 -8.33 -12.31
C PHE A 119 -8.18 -8.34 -11.05
N SER A 120 -9.41 -8.86 -11.18
CA SER A 120 -10.24 -9.19 -10.02
C SER A 120 -9.70 -10.44 -9.30
N ALA A 121 -10.11 -10.69 -8.05
CA ALA A 121 -9.75 -11.92 -7.36
C ALA A 121 -10.13 -13.18 -8.15
N GLU A 122 -11.35 -13.21 -8.71
CA GLU A 122 -11.85 -14.32 -9.51
C GLU A 122 -10.98 -14.57 -10.76
N ASP A 123 -10.57 -13.52 -11.45
CA ASP A 123 -9.72 -13.63 -12.64
C ASP A 123 -8.29 -14.05 -12.28
N MET A 124 -7.75 -13.57 -11.16
CA MET A 124 -6.45 -14.02 -10.67
C MET A 124 -6.46 -15.52 -10.35
N GLU A 125 -7.54 -16.04 -9.77
CA GLU A 125 -7.64 -17.48 -9.46
C GLU A 125 -7.68 -18.37 -10.72
N LYS A 126 -8.20 -17.85 -11.83
CA LYS A 126 -8.21 -18.57 -13.12
C LYS A 126 -6.84 -18.55 -13.82
N GLN A 127 -5.90 -17.72 -13.37
CA GLN A 127 -4.57 -17.62 -13.95
C GLN A 127 -3.58 -18.56 -13.27
N SER A 128 -2.68 -19.15 -14.05
CA SER A 128 -1.56 -19.96 -13.56
C SER A 128 -0.23 -19.23 -13.62
N THR A 129 -0.11 -18.21 -14.47
CA THR A 129 1.13 -17.46 -14.72
C THR A 129 0.84 -15.99 -14.98
N GLY A 130 1.89 -15.19 -15.09
CA GLY A 130 1.79 -13.76 -15.41
C GLY A 130 1.74 -12.86 -14.17
N LYS A 131 1.80 -11.57 -14.45
CA LYS A 131 1.80 -10.50 -13.45
C LYS A 131 0.37 -10.22 -13.01
N VAL A 132 0.11 -10.21 -11.71
CA VAL A 132 -1.24 -10.00 -11.15
C VAL A 132 -1.35 -8.72 -10.33
N ILE A 133 -0.25 -8.28 -9.69
CA ILE A 133 -0.21 -7.02 -8.95
C ILE A 133 0.97 -6.19 -9.46
N LYS A 134 0.72 -4.93 -9.80
CA LYS A 134 1.77 -3.94 -10.09
C LYS A 134 2.28 -3.34 -8.77
N ASN A 135 3.57 -3.45 -8.49
CA ASN A 135 4.19 -2.90 -7.29
C ASN A 135 4.34 -1.38 -7.43
N ILE A 136 3.90 -0.62 -6.42
CA ILE A 136 3.98 0.85 -6.40
C ILE A 136 4.67 1.41 -5.16
N HIS A 137 4.86 0.59 -4.12
CA HIS A 137 5.59 0.95 -2.92
C HIS A 137 6.08 -0.32 -2.22
N TYR A 138 7.36 -0.41 -1.86
CA TYR A 138 7.95 -1.61 -1.26
C TYR A 138 8.99 -1.29 -0.18
N VAL A 139 9.31 -2.27 0.66
CA VAL A 139 10.35 -2.14 1.68
C VAL A 139 11.68 -1.75 1.03
N GLY A 140 12.21 -0.59 1.41
CA GLY A 140 13.51 -0.10 0.93
C GLY A 140 13.44 0.89 -0.24
N ASP A 141 12.26 1.21 -0.75
CA ASP A 141 12.10 2.29 -1.73
C ASP A 141 12.26 3.70 -1.10
N SER A 142 12.12 4.74 -1.92
CA SER A 142 12.28 6.12 -1.46
C SER A 142 11.21 6.58 -0.47
N ILE A 143 10.00 6.04 -0.53
CA ILE A 143 8.89 6.39 0.38
C ILE A 143 9.10 5.69 1.73
N TRP A 144 9.57 4.44 1.70
CA TRP A 144 9.95 3.68 2.90
C TRP A 144 11.12 4.33 3.63
N LYS A 145 12.11 4.84 2.89
CA LYS A 145 13.28 5.52 3.47
C LYS A 145 12.99 6.97 3.89
N PHE A 146 11.75 7.44 3.77
CA PHE A 146 11.34 8.81 4.10
C PHE A 146 11.19 9.08 5.61
N ILE A 147 11.84 8.27 6.44
CA ILE A 147 11.82 8.36 7.90
C ILE A 147 12.98 9.19 8.45
#